data_AF-A0A7X0RDN9-F1
#
_entry.id   AF-A0A7X0RDN9-F1
#
_cell.length_a   1.000
_cell.length_b   1.000
_cell.length_c   1.000
_cell.angle_alpha   90.00
_cell.angle_beta   90.00
_cell.angle_gamma   90.00
#
_symmetry.space_group_name_H-M   'P 1'
#
loop_
_entity.id
_entity.type
_entity.pdbx_description
1 polymer ?
#
loop_
_entity_poly.entity_id
_entity_poly.type
_entity_poly.pdbx_seq_one_letter_code
_entity_poly.pdbx_strand_id
1 'polypeptide(L)'
;MSEPPHDEPVGSVADEAAKLFGALSDWAKDHGSDLGQGLSGLATHAVSAAQQVDEHVATGSAECTYCPICRTVHVVRQTSPEVRAHLASAAASLMQAAAGILATAVPDGAGGGRAGPAAGRGAVERIDLDDDGDTTGAWPGEDDA
;
A
#
# COMPACT_ATOMS: atom_id res chain seq x y z
N MET A 1 -24.49 6.39 -42.86
CA MET A 1 -24.72 5.36 -41.83
C MET A 1 -23.79 5.71 -40.68
N SER A 2 -24.33 6.26 -39.60
CA SER A 2 -23.54 6.62 -38.42
C SER A 2 -23.43 5.39 -37.55
N GLU A 3 -22.20 4.94 -37.34
CA GLU A 3 -21.88 3.82 -36.44
C GLU A 3 -22.25 4.23 -35.00
N PRO A 4 -22.94 3.37 -34.21
CA PRO A 4 -23.21 3.69 -32.82
C PRO A 4 -21.91 3.66 -32.00
N PRO A 5 -21.75 4.54 -31.00
CA PRO A 5 -20.57 4.51 -30.13
C PRO A 5 -20.50 3.16 -29.42
N HIS A 6 -19.32 2.55 -29.44
CA HIS A 6 -19.02 1.34 -28.67
C HIS A 6 -19.05 1.68 -27.18
N ASP A 7 -20.12 1.30 -26.49
CA ASP A 7 -20.10 1.19 -25.03
C ASP A 7 -19.16 0.02 -24.70
N GLU A 8 -17.90 0.34 -24.39
CA GLU A 8 -16.99 -0.64 -23.80
C GLU A 8 -17.62 -1.13 -22.48
N PRO A 9 -17.91 -2.44 -22.34
CA PRO A 9 -18.51 -2.95 -21.13
C PRO A 9 -17.54 -2.73 -19.97
N VAL A 10 -17.91 -1.83 -19.07
CA VAL A 10 -17.18 -1.60 -17.82
C VAL A 10 -17.04 -2.94 -17.08
N GLY A 11 -15.81 -3.28 -16.70
CA GLY A 11 -15.51 -4.52 -15.98
C GLY A 11 -16.17 -4.56 -14.60
N SER A 12 -15.92 -5.62 -13.82
CA SER A 12 -16.41 -5.65 -12.44
C SER A 12 -15.77 -4.53 -11.61
N VAL A 13 -16.48 -4.04 -10.59
CA VAL A 13 -15.95 -3.01 -9.67
C VAL A 13 -14.62 -3.47 -9.05
N ALA A 14 -14.48 -4.77 -8.79
CA ALA A 14 -13.25 -5.34 -8.26
C ALA A 14 -12.09 -5.24 -9.27
N ASP A 15 -12.34 -5.52 -10.55
CA ASP A 15 -11.31 -5.41 -11.60
C ASP A 15 -10.88 -3.95 -11.81
N GLU A 16 -11.83 -3.01 -11.83
CA GLU A 16 -11.51 -1.58 -11.94
C GLU A 16 -10.80 -1.04 -10.70
N ALA A 17 -11.17 -1.50 -9.51
CA ALA A 17 -10.44 -1.18 -8.29
C ALA A 17 -9.01 -1.72 -8.34
N ALA A 18 -8.80 -2.95 -8.80
CA ALA A 18 -7.47 -3.54 -8.96
C ALA A 18 -6.61 -2.73 -9.94
N LYS A 19 -7.18 -2.27 -11.06
CA LYS A 19 -6.50 -1.38 -12.01
C LYS A 19 -6.14 -0.03 -11.37
N LEU A 20 -7.06 0.58 -10.62
CA LEU A 20 -6.83 1.84 -9.91
C LEU A 20 -5.71 1.70 -8.87
N PHE A 21 -5.73 0.64 -8.05
CA PHE A 21 -4.67 0.38 -7.08
C PHE A 21 -3.34 0.06 -7.75
N GLY A 22 -3.36 -0.61 -8.90
CA GLY A 22 -2.18 -0.84 -9.73
C GLY A 22 -1.55 0.47 -10.18
N ALA A 23 -2.34 1.36 -10.80
CA ALA A 23 -1.87 2.66 -11.25
C ALA A 23 -1.36 3.55 -10.09
N LEU A 24 -2.06 3.54 -8.96
CA LEU A 24 -1.65 4.27 -7.76
C LEU A 24 -0.34 3.73 -7.18
N SER A 25 -0.16 2.41 -7.16
CA SER A 25 1.08 1.78 -6.68
C SER A 25 2.27 2.07 -7.58
N ASP A 26 2.05 2.14 -8.89
CA ASP A 26 3.08 2.49 -9.88
C ASP A 26 3.53 3.95 -9.71
N TRP A 27 2.56 4.87 -9.63
CA TRP A 27 2.81 6.27 -9.31
C TRP A 27 3.54 6.43 -7.97
N ALA A 28 3.13 5.68 -6.94
CA ALA A 28 3.76 5.75 -5.62
C ALA A 28 5.20 5.22 -5.62
N LYS A 29 5.54 4.27 -6.49
CA LYS A 29 6.93 3.82 -6.67
C LYS A 29 7.78 4.91 -7.35
N ASP A 30 7.22 5.55 -8.37
CA ASP A 30 7.90 6.61 -9.13
C ASP A 30 8.10 7.89 -8.31
N HIS A 31 7.20 8.18 -7.36
CA HIS A 31 7.23 9.41 -6.54
C HIS A 31 7.56 9.17 -5.06
N GLY A 32 7.79 7.92 -4.65
CA GLY A 32 7.91 7.51 -3.25
C GLY A 32 9.14 8.05 -2.53
N SER A 33 10.25 8.26 -3.24
CA SER A 33 11.49 8.81 -2.66
C SER A 33 11.39 10.28 -2.26
N ASP A 34 10.42 11.04 -2.80
CA ASP A 34 10.18 12.45 -2.46
C ASP A 34 9.21 12.63 -1.26
N LEU A 35 8.48 11.57 -0.88
CA LEU A 35 7.46 11.64 0.18
C LEU A 35 8.05 11.82 1.59
N GLY A 36 9.29 11.35 1.82
CA GLY A 36 9.97 11.43 3.13
C GLY A 36 10.33 12.84 3.60
N GLN A 37 10.72 13.72 2.66
CA GLN A 37 10.98 15.15 2.94
C GLN A 37 9.71 16.01 2.79
N GLY A 38 8.68 15.50 2.09
CA GLY A 38 7.50 16.25 1.67
C GLY A 38 6.32 16.25 2.66
N LEU A 39 6.22 15.30 3.61
CA LEU A 39 4.99 15.09 4.39
C LEU A 39 4.52 16.30 5.22
N SER A 40 5.44 17.07 5.82
CA SER A 40 5.09 18.28 6.59
C SER A 40 4.65 19.44 5.68
N GLY A 41 5.25 19.54 4.49
CA GLY A 41 4.83 20.46 3.44
C GLY A 41 3.49 20.05 2.81
N LEU A 42 3.28 18.75 2.64
CA LEU A 42 2.05 18.15 2.11
C LEU A 42 0.86 18.39 3.03
N ALA A 43 1.03 18.27 4.36
CA ALA A 43 -0.02 18.57 5.32
C ALA A 43 -0.48 20.03 5.20
N THR A 44 0.47 20.97 5.07
CA THR A 44 0.17 22.40 4.86
C THR A 44 -0.49 22.65 3.50
N HIS A 45 0.01 22.02 2.44
CA HIS A 45 -0.56 22.12 1.09
C HIS A 45 -1.96 21.51 1.00
N ALA A 46 -2.21 20.40 1.70
CA ALA A 46 -3.49 19.72 1.75
C ALA A 46 -4.54 20.58 2.46
N VAL A 47 -4.18 21.26 3.56
CA VAL A 47 -5.08 22.20 4.24
C VAL A 47 -5.43 23.39 3.34
N SER A 48 -4.44 24.00 2.68
CA SER A 48 -4.69 25.13 1.75
C SER A 48 -5.49 24.70 0.51
N ALA A 49 -5.19 23.54 -0.07
CA ALA A 49 -5.95 22.98 -1.18
C ALA A 49 -7.39 22.67 -0.75
N ALA A 50 -7.59 22.11 0.45
CA ALA A 50 -8.93 21.85 0.97
C ALA A 50 -9.74 23.14 1.10
N GLN A 51 -9.14 24.24 1.59
CA GLN A 51 -9.81 25.54 1.68
C GLN A 51 -10.19 26.12 0.31
N GLN A 52 -9.30 26.01 -0.68
CA GLN A 52 -9.56 26.52 -2.04
C GLN A 52 -10.63 25.71 -2.77
N VAL A 53 -10.62 24.39 -2.60
CA VAL A 53 -11.63 23.47 -3.13
C VAL A 53 -12.98 23.71 -2.45
N ASP A 54 -13.01 23.97 -1.14
CA ASP A 54 -14.24 24.28 -0.40
C ASP A 54 -14.97 25.52 -0.95
N GLU A 55 -14.22 26.52 -1.43
CA GLU A 55 -14.78 27.72 -2.03
C GLU A 55 -15.44 27.47 -3.41
N HIS A 56 -14.98 26.45 -4.14
CA HIS A 56 -15.43 26.15 -5.51
C HIS A 56 -16.35 24.92 -5.60
N VAL A 57 -16.40 24.08 -4.55
CA VAL A 57 -17.24 22.89 -4.49
C VAL A 57 -18.50 23.18 -3.68
N ALA A 58 -19.65 22.78 -4.24
CA ALA A 58 -20.96 22.86 -3.59
C ALA A 58 -21.54 24.28 -3.41
N THR A 59 -21.50 25.08 -4.48
CA THR A 59 -22.30 26.33 -4.62
C THR A 59 -23.81 26.10 -4.69
N GLY A 60 -24.26 24.84 -4.64
CA GLY A 60 -25.67 24.45 -4.73
C GLY A 60 -26.21 24.38 -6.18
N SER A 61 -25.33 24.39 -7.18
CA SER A 61 -25.72 24.29 -8.59
C SER A 61 -26.32 22.93 -8.95
N ALA A 62 -27.22 22.88 -9.95
CA ALA A 62 -27.83 21.65 -10.44
C ALA A 62 -26.79 20.62 -10.97
N GLU A 63 -25.63 21.10 -11.39
CA GLU A 63 -24.46 20.31 -11.80
C GLU A 63 -23.93 19.41 -10.65
N CYS A 64 -24.10 19.83 -9.39
CA CYS A 64 -23.64 19.09 -8.21
C CYS A 64 -24.41 17.79 -7.95
N THR A 65 -25.57 17.59 -8.59
CA THR A 65 -26.37 16.37 -8.46
C THR A 65 -25.80 15.19 -9.24
N TYR A 66 -24.97 15.46 -10.25
CA TYR A 66 -24.42 14.46 -11.18
C TYR A 66 -22.92 14.18 -10.98
N CYS A 67 -22.17 15.10 -10.37
CA CYS A 67 -20.75 14.90 -10.09
C CYS A 67 -20.53 13.97 -8.86
N PRO A 68 -19.78 12.85 -8.98
CA PRO A 68 -19.57 11.92 -7.87
C PRO A 68 -18.81 12.57 -6.69
N ILE A 69 -17.89 13.49 -6.97
CA ILE A 69 -17.15 14.24 -5.94
C ILE A 69 -18.10 15.17 -5.17
N CYS A 70 -18.99 15.88 -5.85
CA CYS A 70 -19.98 16.73 -5.18
C CYS A 70 -20.94 15.89 -4.32
N ARG A 71 -21.29 14.68 -4.78
CA ARG A 71 -22.15 13.77 -4.02
C ARG A 71 -21.49 13.25 -2.75
N THR A 72 -20.20 12.91 -2.79
CA THR A 72 -19.46 12.50 -1.58
C THR A 72 -19.30 13.65 -0.60
N VAL A 73 -18.94 14.85 -1.07
CA VAL A 73 -18.85 16.06 -0.22
C VAL A 73 -20.20 16.38 0.43
N HIS A 74 -21.30 16.24 -0.30
CA HIS A 74 -22.64 16.46 0.24
C HIS A 74 -22.97 15.48 1.38
N VAL A 75 -22.64 14.20 1.21
CA VAL A 75 -22.84 13.17 2.26
C VAL A 75 -22.01 13.50 3.51
N VAL A 76 -20.72 13.82 3.34
CA VAL A 76 -19.84 14.21 4.46
C VAL A 76 -20.37 15.48 5.14
N ARG A 77 -20.90 16.45 4.39
CA ARG A 77 -21.49 17.68 4.93
C ARG A 77 -22.85 17.48 5.63
N GLN A 78 -23.52 16.35 5.45
CA GLN A 78 -24.74 16.02 6.18
C GLN A 78 -24.48 15.24 7.48
N THR A 79 -23.29 14.67 7.69
CA THR A 79 -22.98 13.99 8.95
C THR A 79 -22.84 14.99 10.10
N SER A 80 -23.18 14.57 11.33
CA SER A 80 -22.96 15.41 12.51
C SER A 80 -21.47 15.72 12.73
N PRO A 81 -21.13 16.85 13.38
CA PRO A 81 -19.73 17.21 13.64
C PRO A 81 -18.99 16.16 14.49
N GLU A 82 -19.68 15.46 15.38
CA GLU A 82 -19.14 14.35 16.17
C GLU A 82 -18.76 13.16 15.26
N VAL A 83 -19.64 12.80 14.33
CA VAL A 83 -19.38 11.72 13.36
C VAL A 83 -18.21 12.08 12.45
N ARG A 84 -18.08 13.36 12.04
CA ARG A 84 -16.90 13.81 11.26
C ARG A 84 -15.61 13.67 12.04
N ALA A 85 -15.61 14.03 13.32
CA ALA A 85 -14.41 13.92 14.15
C ALA A 85 -13.96 12.44 14.26
N HIS A 86 -14.90 11.53 14.48
CA HIS A 86 -14.59 10.09 14.50
C HIS A 86 -14.10 9.58 13.14
N LEU A 87 -14.71 10.02 12.06
CA LEU A 87 -14.32 9.62 10.70
C LEU A 87 -12.93 10.17 10.33
N ALA A 88 -12.63 11.42 10.71
CA ALA A 88 -11.31 12.01 10.52
C ALA A 88 -10.23 11.26 11.32
N SER A 89 -10.52 10.89 12.56
CA SER A 89 -9.62 10.07 13.38
C SER A 89 -9.39 8.69 12.74
N ALA A 90 -10.45 8.03 12.27
CA ALA A 90 -10.34 6.73 11.61
C ALA A 90 -9.55 6.82 10.29
N ALA A 91 -9.81 7.87 9.49
CA ALA A 91 -9.07 8.14 8.27
C ALA A 91 -7.58 8.36 8.53
N ALA A 92 -7.24 9.11 9.58
CA ALA A 92 -5.85 9.31 10.00
C ALA A 92 -5.18 7.98 10.37
N SER A 93 -5.84 7.13 11.17
CA SER A 93 -5.30 5.80 11.52
C SER A 93 -5.13 4.91 10.29
N LEU A 94 -6.07 4.94 9.35
CA LEU A 94 -5.99 4.19 8.09
C LEU A 94 -4.80 4.66 7.23
N MET A 95 -4.63 5.97 7.06
CA MET A 95 -3.51 6.53 6.30
C MET A 95 -2.17 6.19 6.94
N GLN A 96 -2.10 6.20 8.27
CA GLN A 96 -0.89 5.81 9.01
C GLN A 96 -0.56 4.33 8.79
N ALA A 97 -1.58 3.45 8.80
CA ALA A 97 -1.41 2.03 8.52
C ALA A 97 -0.96 1.78 7.07
N ALA A 98 -1.59 2.47 6.11
CA ALA A 98 -1.21 2.40 4.70
C ALA A 98 0.23 2.87 4.48
N ALA A 99 0.63 3.97 5.12
CA ALA A 99 2.02 4.45 5.09
C ALA A 99 2.99 3.42 5.66
N GLY A 100 2.63 2.73 6.75
CA GLY A 100 3.42 1.64 7.31
C GLY A 100 3.63 0.48 6.34
N ILE A 101 2.57 0.05 5.64
CA ILE A 101 2.64 -1.03 4.63
C ILE A 101 3.54 -0.61 3.45
N LEU A 102 3.39 0.63 2.98
CA LEU A 102 4.20 1.16 1.88
C LEU A 102 5.67 1.35 2.28
N ALA A 103 5.95 1.74 3.52
CA ALA A 103 7.31 1.87 4.04
C ALA A 103 8.05 0.53 4.12
N THR A 104 7.33 -0.59 4.28
CA THR A 104 7.92 -1.94 4.25
C THR A 104 8.18 -2.49 2.84
N ALA A 105 7.77 -1.79 1.78
CA ALA A 105 7.91 -2.21 0.39
C ALA A 105 9.21 -1.70 -0.29
N VAL A 106 10.26 -1.39 0.50
CA VAL A 106 11.61 -1.11 -0.04
C VAL A 106 12.23 -2.44 -0.48
N PRO A 107 12.68 -2.59 -1.74
CA PRO A 107 13.23 -3.86 -2.22
C PRO A 107 14.58 -4.17 -1.58
N ASP A 108 14.68 -5.34 -0.95
CA ASP A 108 15.93 -6.06 -0.79
C ASP A 108 16.38 -6.56 -2.16
N GLY A 109 17.36 -5.91 -2.79
CA GLY A 109 17.75 -6.33 -4.13
C GLY A 109 18.79 -5.51 -4.89
N ALA A 110 19.87 -5.05 -4.25
CA ALA A 110 21.12 -4.77 -4.96
C ALA A 110 22.18 -5.78 -4.49
N GLY A 111 22.20 -6.95 -5.12
CA GLY A 111 23.13 -8.04 -4.79
C GLY A 111 24.55 -7.81 -5.31
N GLY A 112 25.53 -8.29 -4.52
CA GLY A 112 26.76 -8.88 -5.07
C GLY A 112 28.09 -8.30 -4.58
N GLY A 113 28.61 -8.80 -3.45
CA GLY A 113 30.08 -8.78 -3.22
C GLY A 113 30.59 -8.86 -1.78
N ARG A 114 30.90 -10.09 -1.35
CA ARG A 114 31.90 -10.49 -0.32
C ARG A 114 31.53 -10.49 1.19
N ALA A 115 31.38 -11.71 1.70
CA ALA A 115 31.98 -12.29 2.91
C ALA A 115 31.59 -11.82 4.34
N GLY A 116 30.58 -12.51 4.92
CA GLY A 116 30.50 -13.10 6.29
C GLY A 116 30.53 -12.21 7.56
N PRO A 117 30.28 -12.77 8.78
CA PRO A 117 29.26 -13.74 9.20
C PRO A 117 28.09 -13.06 9.95
N ALA A 118 26.89 -13.65 9.86
CA ALA A 118 25.69 -13.18 10.55
C ALA A 118 25.50 -13.87 11.91
N ALA A 119 25.03 -13.12 12.91
CA ALA A 119 24.30 -13.68 14.05
C ALA A 119 23.37 -12.63 14.69
N GLY A 120 22.30 -12.27 13.97
CA GLY A 120 21.17 -11.50 14.47
C GLY A 120 19.92 -12.38 14.50
N ARG A 121 19.68 -12.97 15.66
CA ARG A 121 18.57 -13.85 16.11
C ARG A 121 17.27 -13.72 15.29
N GLY A 122 16.82 -14.83 14.69
CA GLY A 122 15.44 -14.98 14.22
C GLY A 122 15.20 -15.93 13.05
N ALA A 123 16.25 -16.35 12.32
CA ALA A 123 16.07 -17.26 11.19
C ALA A 123 16.07 -18.73 11.66
N VAL A 124 15.00 -19.45 11.35
CA VAL A 124 14.93 -20.91 11.49
C VAL A 124 15.91 -21.54 10.50
N GLU A 125 16.91 -22.28 11.01
CA GLU A 125 17.83 -23.02 10.17
C GLU A 125 17.14 -24.24 9.55
N ARG A 126 17.24 -24.37 8.23
CA ARG A 126 16.80 -25.56 7.50
C ARG A 126 17.96 -26.55 7.45
N ILE A 127 17.82 -27.66 8.16
CA ILE A 127 18.72 -28.81 8.10
C ILE A 127 18.37 -29.58 6.82
N ASP A 128 19.33 -29.67 5.90
CA ASP A 128 19.20 -30.51 4.73
C ASP A 128 19.46 -31.97 5.16
N LEU A 129 18.48 -32.85 4.96
CA LEU A 129 18.52 -34.25 5.38
C LEU A 129 18.75 -35.21 4.20
N ASP A 130 19.17 -34.71 3.04
CA ASP A 130 19.40 -35.54 1.85
C ASP A 130 20.88 -35.96 1.67
N ASP A 131 21.74 -35.86 2.70
CA ASP A 131 23.09 -36.47 2.68
C ASP A 131 23.04 -37.91 3.23
N ASP A 132 22.29 -38.75 2.52
CA ASP A 132 22.27 -40.18 2.72
C ASP A 132 23.46 -40.83 1.98
N GLY A 133 24.57 -40.99 2.68
CA GLY A 133 25.40 -42.19 2.53
C GLY A 133 26.82 -42.00 2.00
N ASP A 134 27.78 -41.89 2.92
CA ASP A 134 28.86 -42.89 2.99
C ASP A 134 29.48 -42.93 4.41
N THR A 135 28.70 -43.37 5.40
CA THR A 135 29.29 -43.87 6.64
C THR A 135 29.70 -45.33 6.40
N THR A 136 30.84 -45.55 5.76
CA THR A 136 31.57 -46.81 5.97
C THR A 136 31.82 -46.92 7.47
N GLY A 137 31.12 -47.87 8.09
CA GLY A 137 31.06 -48.03 9.54
C GLY A 137 32.43 -48.19 10.17
N ALA A 138 32.67 -47.39 11.20
CA ALA A 138 33.59 -47.72 12.28
C ALA A 138 33.02 -47.11 13.57
N TRP A 139 32.01 -47.77 14.13
CA TRP A 139 31.59 -47.53 15.51
C TRP A 139 32.63 -48.19 16.44
N PRO A 140 33.25 -47.47 17.40
CA PRO A 140 34.24 -48.03 18.30
C PRO A 140 33.55 -48.61 19.55
N GLY A 141 33.85 -49.87 19.83
CA GLY A 141 33.38 -50.62 21.01
C GLY A 141 32.94 -52.03 20.59
N GLU A 142 33.28 -53.14 21.22
CA GLU A 142 33.77 -53.48 22.57
C GLU A 142 34.44 -54.88 22.50
N ASP A 143 35.13 -55.29 23.59
CA ASP A 143 35.38 -56.69 24.03
C ASP A 143 36.68 -57.45 23.63
N ASP A 144 37.63 -57.47 24.58
CA ASP A 144 38.19 -58.64 25.30
C ASP A 144 38.28 -60.03 24.62
N ALA A 145 39.52 -60.51 24.40
CA ALA A 145 40.06 -61.85 24.81
C ALA A 145 41.42 -62.16 24.14
#